data_AF-B0BFT9-F1
#
_entry.id   AF-B0BFT9-F1
#
_cell.length_a   1.000
_cell.length_b   1.000
_cell.length_c   1.000
_cell.angle_alpha   90.00
_cell.angle_beta   90.00
_cell.angle_gamma   90.00
#
_symmetry.space_group_name_H-M   'P 1'
#
loop_
_entity.id
_entity.type
_entity.pdbx_description
1 polymer ?
#
loop_
_entity_poly.entity_id
_entity_poly.type
_entity_poly.pdbx_seq_one_letter_code
_entity_poly.pdbx_strand_id
1 'polypeptide(L)'
;MELIQTNDETLSRLGENVASLILGKKYTELAKHYGHALAFGKEPDKAIESELQSCLSEAGENSKLSLVKKPTIEVKYFNENESNLLAAVECRIMLENQPGQVLLELIVSGSNTRNNVMLEQISFIA
;
A
#
# COMPACT_ATOMS: atom_id res chain seq x y z
N MET A 1 18.47 -14.89 -12.27
CA MET A 1 19.15 -14.16 -11.18
C MET A 1 18.29 -12.94 -10.90
N GLU A 2 17.29 -13.09 -10.02
CA GLU A 2 16.38 -11.98 -9.69
C GLU A 2 17.12 -11.00 -8.79
N LEU A 3 17.30 -9.78 -9.30
CA LEU A 3 17.97 -8.70 -8.60
C LEU A 3 17.21 -8.37 -7.32
N ILE A 4 17.97 -8.28 -6.23
CA ILE A 4 17.56 -7.87 -4.89
C ILE A 4 16.81 -6.53 -4.99
N GLN A 5 15.47 -6.55 -4.85
CA GLN A 5 14.60 -5.37 -4.87
C GLN A 5 14.52 -4.73 -3.48
N THR A 6 15.63 -4.19 -2.99
CA THR A 6 15.70 -3.64 -1.62
C THR A 6 16.25 -2.23 -1.56
N ASN A 7 16.57 -1.62 -2.70
CA ASN A 7 16.98 -0.24 -2.72
C ASN A 7 15.76 0.68 -2.73
N ASP A 8 15.97 1.89 -2.22
CA ASP A 8 14.93 2.89 -2.02
C ASP A 8 14.17 3.22 -3.31
N GLU A 9 14.87 3.30 -4.44
CA GLU A 9 14.27 3.58 -5.76
C GLU A 9 13.29 2.48 -6.18
N THR A 10 13.68 1.21 -6.05
CA THR A 10 12.83 0.09 -6.44
C THR A 10 11.61 -0.01 -5.53
N LEU A 11 11.82 0.17 -4.22
CA LEU A 11 10.75 0.15 -3.22
C LEU A 11 9.77 1.32 -3.42
N SER A 12 10.28 2.51 -3.72
CA SER A 12 9.46 3.68 -4.05
C SER A 12 8.58 3.43 -5.27
N ARG A 13 9.12 2.80 -6.33
CA ARG A 13 8.34 2.42 -7.52
C ARG A 13 7.24 1.40 -7.22
N LEU A 14 7.42 0.53 -6.22
CA LEU A 14 6.34 -0.35 -5.76
C LEU A 14 5.20 0.45 -5.13
N GLY A 15 5.54 1.47 -4.32
CA GLY A 15 4.57 2.41 -3.76
C GLY A 15 3.79 3.15 -4.84
N GLU A 16 4.49 3.69 -5.86
CA GLU A 16 3.86 4.35 -7.01
C GLU A 16 2.90 3.42 -7.77
N ASN A 17 3.31 2.18 -8.01
CA ASN A 17 2.49 1.19 -8.70
C ASN A 17 1.21 0.88 -7.91
N VAL A 18 1.33 0.65 -6.61
CA VAL A 18 0.18 0.37 -5.73
C VAL A 18 -0.77 1.55 -5.69
N ALA A 19 -0.24 2.78 -5.61
CA ALA A 19 -1.05 3.98 -5.68
C ALA A 19 -1.83 4.08 -6.99
N SER A 20 -1.17 3.79 -8.12
CA SER A 20 -1.78 3.81 -9.45
C SER A 20 -2.92 2.78 -9.56
N LEU A 21 -2.73 1.58 -9.03
CA LEU A 21 -3.77 0.54 -9.02
C LEU A 21 -4.97 0.95 -8.16
N ILE A 22 -4.75 1.56 -6.99
CA ILE A 22 -5.83 2.08 -6.14
C ILE A 22 -6.61 3.22 -6.83
N LEU A 23 -5.90 4.20 -7.39
CA LEU A 23 -6.52 5.32 -8.11
C LEU A 23 -7.29 4.85 -9.35
N GLY A 24 -6.77 3.83 -10.04
CA GLY A 24 -7.43 3.17 -11.17
C GLY A 24 -8.52 2.17 -10.77
N LYS A 25 -8.81 1.99 -9.47
CA LYS A 25 -9.77 1.01 -8.94
C LYS A 25 -9.51 -0.43 -9.41
N LYS A 26 -8.24 -0.79 -9.60
CA LYS A 26 -7.79 -2.08 -10.12
C LYS A 26 -7.50 -3.08 -9.01
N TYR A 27 -8.49 -3.35 -8.16
CA TYR A 27 -8.31 -4.13 -6.93
C TYR A 27 -7.89 -5.59 -7.19
N THR A 28 -8.42 -6.22 -8.23
CA THR A 28 -8.03 -7.58 -8.62
C THR A 28 -6.57 -7.66 -9.07
N GLU A 29 -6.06 -6.66 -9.80
CA GLU A 29 -4.64 -6.58 -10.18
C GLU A 29 -3.77 -6.34 -8.94
N LEU A 30 -4.19 -5.44 -8.05
CA LEU A 30 -3.51 -5.16 -6.80
C LEU A 30 -3.38 -6.41 -5.93
N ALA A 31 -4.48 -7.12 -5.69
CA ALA A 31 -4.51 -8.37 -4.96
C ALA A 31 -3.64 -9.46 -5.60
N LYS A 32 -3.65 -9.57 -6.93
CA LYS A 32 -2.82 -10.55 -7.65
C LYS A 32 -1.32 -10.28 -7.47
N HIS A 33 -0.92 -9.01 -7.45
CA HIS A 33 0.50 -8.63 -7.36
C HIS A 33 1.04 -8.55 -5.94
N TYR A 34 0.20 -8.13 -4.98
CA TYR A 34 0.62 -7.80 -3.63
C TYR A 34 -0.14 -8.55 -2.54
N GLY A 35 -1.16 -9.35 -2.89
CA GLY A 35 -2.04 -9.96 -1.89
C GLY A 35 -2.68 -8.92 -0.96
N HIS A 36 -3.07 -9.37 0.24
CA HIS A 36 -3.48 -8.50 1.36
C HIS A 36 -3.26 -9.27 2.66
N ALA A 37 -2.43 -8.75 3.56
CA ALA A 37 -2.03 -9.45 4.78
C ALA A 37 -3.19 -9.55 5.78
N LEU A 38 -4.03 -8.52 5.84
CA LEU A 38 -5.13 -8.39 6.78
C LEU A 38 -6.49 -8.69 6.13
N ALA A 39 -6.54 -9.69 5.22
CA ALA A 39 -7.78 -10.04 4.52
C ALA A 39 -8.81 -10.73 5.43
N PHE A 40 -8.38 -11.30 6.57
CA PHE A 40 -9.22 -11.96 7.57
C PHE A 40 -10.25 -12.95 7.00
N GLY A 41 -9.83 -13.75 6.00
CA GLY A 41 -10.68 -14.76 5.35
C GLY A 41 -11.60 -14.24 4.24
N LYS A 42 -11.54 -12.96 3.90
CA LYS A 42 -12.16 -12.40 2.68
C LYS A 42 -11.25 -12.61 1.48
N GLU A 43 -11.84 -12.57 0.29
CA GLU A 43 -11.07 -12.43 -0.96
C GLU A 43 -10.24 -11.13 -0.91
N PRO A 44 -8.92 -11.16 -1.17
CA PRO A 44 -8.05 -10.00 -0.96
C PRO A 44 -8.49 -8.75 -1.73
N ASP A 45 -8.99 -8.88 -2.95
CA ASP A 45 -9.48 -7.75 -3.74
C ASP A 45 -10.72 -7.09 -3.11
N LYS A 46 -11.61 -7.89 -2.51
CA LYS A 46 -12.78 -7.41 -1.75
C LYS A 46 -12.41 -6.83 -0.40
N ALA A 47 -11.41 -7.37 0.28
CA ALA A 47 -10.89 -6.79 1.52
C ALA A 47 -10.34 -5.39 1.27
N ILE A 48 -9.46 -5.24 0.27
CA ILE A 48 -8.88 -3.98 -0.19
C ILE A 48 -9.98 -2.95 -0.53
N GLU A 49 -10.93 -3.34 -1.39
CA GLU A 49 -12.02 -2.46 -1.80
C GLU A 49 -12.82 -1.97 -0.59
N SER A 50 -13.15 -2.89 0.33
CA SER A 50 -13.91 -2.59 1.55
C SER A 50 -13.14 -1.68 2.53
N GLU A 51 -11.85 -1.90 2.71
CA GLU A 51 -11.01 -1.06 3.59
C GLU A 51 -10.89 0.35 3.05
N LEU A 52 -10.67 0.49 1.74
CA LEU A 52 -10.62 1.80 1.10
C LEU A 52 -11.96 2.55 1.25
N GLN A 53 -13.09 1.87 1.04
CA GLN A 53 -14.41 2.50 1.25
C GLN A 53 -14.62 2.92 2.71
N SER A 54 -14.10 2.12 3.66
CA SER A 54 -14.17 2.46 5.09
C SER A 54 -13.36 3.71 5.40
N CYS A 55 -12.14 3.82 4.86
CA CYS A 55 -11.29 5.00 5.01
C CYS A 55 -11.94 6.27 4.40
N LEU A 56 -12.53 6.15 3.22
CA LEU A 56 -13.24 7.28 2.59
C LEU A 56 -14.49 7.68 3.38
N SER A 57 -15.20 6.72 3.97
CA SER A 57 -16.35 6.98 4.82
C SER A 57 -15.95 7.68 6.12
N GLU A 58 -14.84 7.26 6.73
CA GLU A 58 -14.26 7.89 7.93
C GLU A 58 -13.83 9.35 7.67
N ALA A 59 -13.28 9.62 6.49
CA ALA A 59 -12.91 10.96 6.06
C ALA A 59 -14.10 11.91 5.82
N GLY A 60 -15.32 11.37 5.72
CA GLY A 60 -16.56 12.12 5.54
C GLY A 60 -17.36 11.72 4.30
N GLU A 61 -18.66 12.00 4.31
CA GLU A 61 -19.56 11.69 3.20
C GLU A 61 -19.07 12.31 1.88
N ASN A 62 -18.96 11.48 0.84
CA ASN A 62 -18.49 11.84 -0.50
C ASN A 62 -16.99 12.15 -0.63
N SER A 63 -16.17 11.82 0.37
CA SER A 63 -14.71 11.90 0.24
C SER A 63 -14.21 11.07 -0.93
N LYS A 64 -13.22 11.61 -1.66
CA LYS A 64 -12.61 10.97 -2.82
C LYS A 64 -11.10 11.13 -2.77
N LEU A 65 -10.39 10.16 -3.34
CA LEU A 65 -8.96 10.30 -3.58
C LEU A 65 -8.72 11.33 -4.69
N SER A 66 -7.69 12.16 -4.54
CA SER A 66 -7.26 13.09 -5.56
C SER A 66 -6.59 12.36 -6.72
N LEU A 67 -7.08 12.59 -7.94
CA LEU A 67 -6.45 12.08 -9.18
C LEU A 67 -5.34 13.01 -9.70
N VAL A 68 -5.24 14.23 -9.18
CA VAL A 68 -4.32 15.28 -9.66
C VAL A 68 -3.10 15.46 -8.76
N LYS A 69 -3.26 15.22 -7.45
CA LYS A 69 -2.15 15.28 -6.50
C LYS A 69 -1.35 13.99 -6.61
N LYS A 70 -0.03 14.12 -6.73
CA LYS A 70 0.86 12.96 -6.71
C LYS A 70 0.85 12.31 -5.32
N PRO A 71 0.86 10.98 -5.22
CA PRO A 71 1.09 10.29 -3.96
C PRO A 71 2.48 10.63 -3.40
N THR A 72 2.59 10.64 -2.07
CA THR A 72 3.88 10.72 -1.38
C THR A 72 4.31 9.32 -0.98
N ILE A 73 5.50 8.90 -1.38
CA ILE A 73 6.05 7.58 -1.05
C ILE A 73 7.21 7.76 -0.06
N GLU A 74 7.20 6.96 1.00
CA GLU A 74 8.25 6.92 2.00
C GLU A 74 8.66 5.46 2.25
N VAL A 75 9.96 5.19 2.21
CA VAL A 75 10.51 3.86 2.51
C VAL A 75 11.15 3.89 3.88
N LYS A 76 10.76 2.95 4.75
CA LYS A 76 11.29 2.81 6.10
C LYS A 76 11.91 1.43 6.25
N TYR A 77 13.20 1.37 6.58
CA TYR A 77 13.89 0.10 6.79
C TYR A 77 13.76 -0.34 8.24
N PHE A 78 13.50 -1.62 8.44
CA PHE A 78 13.54 -2.24 9.76
C PHE A 78 14.97 -2.58 10.13
N ASN A 79 15.27 -2.55 11.43
CA ASN A 79 16.44 -3.25 11.96
C ASN A 79 16.25 -4.77 11.82
N GLU A 80 17.34 -5.53 11.95
CA GLU A 80 17.26 -6.99 12.02
C GLU A 80 16.22 -7.45 13.06
N ASN A 81 15.36 -8.39 12.66
CA ASN A 81 14.26 -8.87 13.48
C ASN A 81 13.95 -10.33 13.14
N GLU A 82 13.34 -11.03 14.09
CA GLU A 82 13.02 -12.47 13.96
C GLU A 82 11.94 -12.75 12.90
N SER A 83 11.20 -11.73 12.49
CA SER A 83 10.14 -11.83 11.48
C SER A 83 10.67 -11.66 10.04
N ASN A 84 11.98 -11.43 9.86
CA ASN A 84 12.60 -11.15 8.56
C ASN A 84 11.93 -9.98 7.80
N LEU A 85 11.40 -9.00 8.53
CA LEU A 85 10.91 -7.75 7.95
C LEU A 85 12.11 -6.92 7.51
N LEU A 86 12.04 -6.39 6.30
CA LEU A 86 13.13 -5.62 5.71
C LEU A 86 12.78 -4.14 5.62
N ALA A 87 11.63 -3.83 5.02
CA ALA A 87 11.18 -2.45 4.87
C ALA A 87 9.66 -2.36 4.86
N ALA A 88 9.15 -1.20 5.26
CA ALA A 88 7.80 -0.74 4.98
C ALA A 88 7.85 0.33 3.87
N VAL A 89 6.91 0.26 2.94
CA VAL A 89 6.69 1.33 1.95
C VAL A 89 5.35 1.96 2.26
N GLU A 90 5.38 3.20 2.70
CA GLU A 90 4.21 4.00 3.02
C GLU A 90 3.85 4.87 1.81
N CYS A 91 2.69 4.59 1.21
CA CYS A 91 2.15 5.37 0.11
C CYS A 91 0.95 6.19 0.58
N ARG A 92 1.08 7.52 0.55
CA ARG A 92 0.02 8.44 0.97
C ARG A 92 -0.67 9.06 -0.24
N ILE A 93 -1.96 8.80 -0.37
CA ILE A 93 -2.81 9.36 -1.42
C ILE A 93 -3.72 10.42 -0.80
N MET A 94 -3.54 11.66 -1.24
CA MET A 94 -4.30 12.80 -0.71
C MET A 94 -5.78 12.72 -1.08
N LEU A 95 -6.65 13.23 -0.20
CA LEU A 95 -8.05 13.45 -0.53
C LEU A 95 -8.23 14.64 -1.48
N GLU A 96 -9.32 14.58 -2.24
CA GLU A 96 -9.80 15.63 -3.12
C GLU A 96 -10.48 16.73 -2.30
N ASN A 97 -10.07 17.98 -2.52
CA ASN A 97 -10.68 19.20 -1.96
C ASN A 97 -10.79 19.30 -0.43
N GLN A 98 -10.13 18.42 0.33
CA GLN A 98 -10.12 18.46 1.79
C GLN A 98 -8.76 17.99 2.36
N PRO A 99 -8.45 18.33 3.63
CA PRO A 99 -7.31 17.73 4.34
C PRO A 99 -7.51 16.22 4.54
N GLY A 100 -6.42 15.54 4.87
CA GLY A 100 -6.38 14.10 5.06
C GLY A 100 -5.92 13.32 3.83
N GLN A 101 -5.58 12.06 4.09
CA GLN A 101 -4.99 11.15 3.11
C GLN A 101 -5.31 9.70 3.46
N VAL A 102 -5.36 8.85 2.44
CA VAL A 102 -5.34 7.39 2.63
C VAL A 102 -3.89 6.92 2.58
N LEU A 103 -3.47 6.24 3.63
CA LEU A 103 -2.19 5.56 3.72
C LEU A 103 -2.37 4.11 3.26
N LEU A 104 -1.49 3.68 2.35
CA LEU A 104 -1.32 2.31 1.90
C LEU A 104 0.04 1.82 2.41
N GLU A 105 0.05 0.72 3.14
CA GLU A 105 1.26 0.19 3.75
C GLU A 105 1.65 -1.12 3.05
N LEU A 106 2.82 -1.14 2.44
CA LEU A 106 3.43 -2.37 1.94
C LEU A 106 4.49 -2.85 2.90
N ILE A 107 4.46 -4.13 3.24
CA ILE A 107 5.51 -4.79 3.97
C ILE A 107 6.36 -5.62 3.03
N VAL A 108 7.66 -5.39 3.10
CA VAL A 108 8.68 -6.20 2.44
C VAL A 108 9.30 -7.10 3.48
N SER A 109 9.13 -8.41 3.29
CA SER A 109 9.74 -9.44 4.10
C SER A 109 10.61 -10.33 3.23
N GLY A 110 11.65 -10.93 3.77
CA GLY A 110 12.50 -11.78 2.93
C GLY A 110 13.77 -12.24 3.61
N SER A 111 14.33 -13.28 3.03
CA SER A 111 15.72 -13.68 3.29
C SER A 111 16.58 -13.29 2.11
N ASN A 112 17.90 -13.33 2.25
CA ASN A 112 18.92 -12.98 1.23
C ASN A 112 18.72 -13.56 -0.19
N THR A 113 17.76 -14.47 -0.39
CA THR A 113 17.48 -15.15 -1.67
C THR A 113 16.11 -14.84 -2.29
N ARG A 114 15.12 -14.34 -1.51
CA ARG A 114 13.79 -13.95 -2.00
C ARG A 114 13.12 -12.95 -1.06
N ASN A 115 12.59 -11.89 -1.65
CA ASN A 115 11.71 -10.94 -0.98
C ASN A 115 10.27 -11.18 -1.40
N ASN A 116 9.37 -11.02 -0.44
CA ASN A 116 7.93 -11.00 -0.59
C ASN A 116 7.43 -9.60 -0.25
N VAL A 117 6.55 -9.06 -1.08
CA VAL A 117 5.95 -7.74 -0.88
C VAL A 117 4.46 -7.95 -0.72
N MET A 118 3.90 -7.49 0.39
CA MET A 118 2.48 -7.60 0.67
C MET A 118 1.86 -6.26 1.00
N LEU A 119 0.65 -6.01 0.52
CA LEU A 119 -0.18 -4.93 1.06
C LEU A 119 -0.63 -5.35 2.47
N GLU A 120 -0.20 -4.61 3.48
CA GLU A 120 -0.51 -4.90 4.86
C GLU A 120 -1.84 -4.29 5.26
N GLN A 121 -1.95 -2.96 5.13
CA GLN A 121 -3.09 -2.21 5.62
C GLN A 121 -3.41 -1.01 4.71
N ILE A 122 -4.69 -0.63 4.70
CA ILE A 122 -5.19 0.64 4.17
C ILE A 122 -5.81 1.41 5.35
N SER A 123 -5.36 2.64 5.58
CA SER A 123 -5.80 3.45 6.71
C SER A 123 -6.08 4.90 6.30
N PHE A 124 -6.99 5.56 7.02
CA PHE A 124 -7.20 7.00 6.88
C PHE A 124 -6.31 7.76 7.88
N ILE A 125 -5.72 8.86 7.43
CA ILE A 125 -4.98 9.81 8.26
C ILE A 125 -5.62 11.19 8.06
N ALA A 126 -6.15 11.75 9.14
CA ALA A 126 -6.82 13.06 9.19
C ALA A 126 -5.86 14.25 8.98
#